data_AF-F0WGX2-F1
#
_entry.id   AF-F0WGX2-F1
#
_cell.length_a   1.000
_cell.length_b   1.000
_cell.length_c   1.000
_cell.angle_alpha   90.00
_cell.angle_beta   90.00
_cell.angle_gamma   90.00
#
_symmetry.space_group_name_H-M   'P 1'
#
loop_
_entity.id
_entity.type
_entity.pdbx_description
1 polymer ?
#
loop_
_entity_poly.entity_id
_entity_poly.type
_entity_poly.pdbx_seq_one_letter_code
_entity_poly.pdbx_strand_id
1 'polypeptide(L)'
;MTDASQWRQQIDAFLLDARESCWKKSMITSIAGVGMGVGLGTFLGTFEGAHGELIGDTMRQQLLNGFRQSARSGYLRSVYFAKEFAMVGALYAGTECLVARERASDDIYTTLIAGGTTGTILGAFNQRNAHRNVMLRHTLKSAAGFALFAVVIEKVVEHVSD
;
A
#
# COMPACT_ATOMS: atom_id res chain seq x y z
N MET A 1 9.52 17.83 31.57
CA MET A 1 10.19 18.46 30.42
C MET A 1 11.27 17.49 29.93
N THR A 2 11.10 16.61 28.94
CA THR A 2 9.91 16.08 28.24
C THR A 2 10.42 15.00 27.28
N ASP A 3 10.22 13.71 27.60
CA ASP A 3 10.46 12.62 26.65
C ASP A 3 9.68 12.85 25.33
N ALA A 4 8.45 13.36 25.42
CA ALA A 4 7.59 13.60 24.26
C ALA A 4 8.14 14.64 23.26
N SER A 5 8.88 15.67 23.71
CA SER A 5 9.50 16.64 22.81
C SER A 5 10.78 16.09 22.19
N GLN A 6 11.53 15.27 22.95
CA GLN A 6 12.73 14.59 22.47
C GLN A 6 12.38 13.57 21.36
N TRP A 7 11.34 12.76 21.55
CA TRP A 7 10.86 11.81 20.53
C TRP A 7 10.42 12.51 19.23
N ARG A 8 9.69 13.64 19.33
CA ARG A 8 9.29 14.42 18.14
C ARG A 8 10.50 14.95 17.37
N GLN A 9 11.47 15.56 18.04
CA GLN A 9 12.69 16.06 17.40
C GLN A 9 13.49 14.95 16.73
N GLN A 10 13.56 13.76 17.34
CA GLN A 10 14.21 12.60 16.74
C GLN A 10 13.46 12.08 15.51
N ILE A 11 12.13 12.06 15.55
CA ILE A 11 11.30 11.66 14.41
C ILE A 11 11.44 12.66 13.26
N ASP A 12 11.38 13.96 13.54
CA ASP A 12 11.50 15.00 12.51
C ASP A 12 12.88 14.93 11.83
N ALA A 13 13.95 14.79 12.62
CA ALA A 13 15.29 14.58 12.08
C ALA A 13 15.40 13.32 11.21
N PHE A 14 14.77 12.22 11.65
CA PHE A 14 14.74 10.97 10.89
C PHE A 14 13.90 11.10 9.60
N LEU A 15 12.79 11.83 9.62
CA LEU A 15 11.94 12.06 8.45
C LEU A 15 12.64 12.94 7.40
N LEU A 16 13.40 13.94 7.84
CA LEU A 16 14.21 14.77 6.94
C LEU A 16 15.30 13.92 6.27
N ASP A 17 16.07 13.16 7.04
CA ASP A 17 17.10 12.24 6.52
C ASP A 17 16.49 11.14 5.62
N ALA A 18 15.28 10.69 5.94
CA ALA A 18 14.54 9.76 5.10
C ALA A 18 14.09 10.37 3.77
N ARG A 19 13.73 11.65 3.73
CA ARG A 19 13.37 12.35 2.48
C ARG A 19 14.57 12.55 1.57
N GLU A 20 15.74 12.82 2.14
CA GLU A 20 16.97 12.98 1.34
C GLU A 20 17.46 11.66 0.73
N SER A 21 17.22 10.54 1.42
CA SER A 21 17.64 9.22 0.97
C SER A 21 16.47 8.44 0.36
N CYS A 22 16.42 8.34 -0.98
CA CYS A 22 15.34 7.59 -1.66
C CYS A 22 15.17 6.14 -1.19
N TRP A 23 16.28 5.48 -0.84
CA TRP A 23 16.24 4.14 -0.24
C TRP A 23 15.51 4.13 1.11
N LYS A 24 15.82 5.07 2.00
CA LYS A 24 15.19 5.16 3.33
C LYS A 24 13.71 5.50 3.19
N LYS A 25 13.36 6.46 2.32
CA LYS A 25 11.95 6.81 2.00
C LYS A 25 11.16 5.60 1.52
N SER A 26 11.73 4.85 0.57
CA SER A 26 11.13 3.64 0.03
C SER A 26 10.96 2.54 1.08
N MET A 27 11.93 2.36 1.98
CA MET A 27 11.85 1.32 3.01
C MET A 27 10.77 1.63 4.05
N ILE A 28 10.70 2.87 4.54
CA ILE A 28 9.72 3.29 5.55
C ILE A 28 8.29 3.17 5.00
N THR A 29 8.08 3.64 3.76
CA THR A 29 6.77 3.54 3.09
C THR A 29 6.39 2.10 2.77
N SER A 30 7.35 1.24 2.44
CA SER A 30 7.09 -0.20 2.29
C SER A 30 6.64 -0.84 3.60
N ILE A 31 7.29 -0.51 4.72
CA ILE A 31 6.92 -1.01 6.05
C ILE A 31 5.52 -0.52 6.43
N ALA A 32 5.21 0.75 6.17
CA ALA A 32 3.86 1.30 6.36
C ALA A 32 2.83 0.53 5.51
N GLY A 33 3.17 0.22 4.26
CA GLY A 33 2.34 -0.59 3.36
C GLY A 33 2.10 -2.01 3.87
N VAL A 34 3.11 -2.68 4.44
CA VAL A 34 2.94 -3.98 5.09
C VAL A 34 1.94 -3.89 6.24
N GLY A 35 2.05 -2.86 7.09
CA GLY A 35 1.12 -2.63 8.18
C GLY A 35 -0.33 -2.49 7.70
N MET A 36 -0.54 -1.68 6.66
CA MET A 36 -1.86 -1.51 6.05
C MET A 36 -2.38 -2.81 5.42
N GLY A 37 -1.54 -3.58 4.74
CA GLY A 37 -1.90 -4.85 4.11
C GLY A 37 -2.27 -5.95 5.11
N VAL A 38 -1.55 -6.05 6.23
CA VAL A 38 -1.88 -6.97 7.32
C VAL A 38 -3.21 -6.59 7.96
N GLY A 39 -3.47 -5.29 8.16
CA GLY A 39 -4.76 -4.80 8.66
C GLY A 39 -5.92 -5.21 7.76
N LEU A 40 -5.82 -4.92 6.46
CA LEU A 40 -6.85 -5.24 5.48
C LEU A 40 -7.07 -6.76 5.30
N GLY A 41 -6.00 -7.55 5.27
CA GLY A 41 -6.11 -9.01 5.12
C GLY A 41 -6.74 -9.68 6.33
N THR A 42 -6.42 -9.21 7.55
CA THR A 42 -6.99 -9.74 8.79
C THR A 42 -8.47 -9.38 8.90
N PHE A 43 -8.82 -8.14 8.54
CA PHE A 43 -10.21 -7.68 8.47
C PHE A 43 -11.02 -8.56 7.51
N LEU A 44 -10.56 -8.72 6.27
CA LEU A 44 -11.27 -9.52 5.26
C LEU A 44 -11.33 -11.02 5.61
N GLY A 45 -10.27 -11.58 6.20
CA GLY A 45 -10.28 -12.96 6.69
C GLY A 45 -11.31 -13.19 7.80
N THR A 46 -11.54 -12.18 8.64
CA THR A 46 -12.54 -12.24 9.72
C THR A 46 -13.97 -12.28 9.15
N PHE A 47 -14.28 -11.48 8.12
CA PHE A 47 -15.60 -11.52 7.47
C PHE A 47 -15.89 -12.84 6.77
N GLU A 48 -14.90 -13.41 6.09
CA GLU A 48 -15.08 -14.68 5.39
C GLU A 48 -15.37 -15.82 6.37
N GLY A 49 -14.80 -15.72 7.57
CA GLY A 49 -15.09 -16.59 8.71
C GLY A 49 -16.50 -16.51 9.28
N ALA A 50 -17.07 -15.31 9.27
CA ALA A 50 -18.41 -15.06 9.80
C ALA A 50 -19.52 -15.53 8.85
N HIS A 51 -19.21 -15.71 7.56
CA HIS A 51 -20.16 -16.08 6.51
C HIS A 51 -19.89 -17.45 5.85
N GLY A 52 -18.83 -18.16 6.25
CA GLY A 52 -18.48 -19.46 5.68
C GLY A 52 -19.46 -20.58 6.09
N GLU A 53 -19.66 -21.56 5.21
CA GLU A 53 -20.54 -22.71 5.45
C GLU A 53 -20.04 -23.56 6.63
N LEU A 54 -20.84 -23.70 7.69
CA LEU A 54 -20.47 -24.38 8.93
C LEU A 54 -20.48 -25.90 8.73
N ILE A 55 -19.32 -26.49 8.45
CA ILE A 55 -19.17 -27.96 8.35
C ILE A 55 -18.92 -28.55 9.76
N GLY A 56 -19.89 -29.31 10.29
CA GLY A 56 -19.77 -30.11 11.51
C GLY A 56 -21.10 -30.41 12.21
N ASP A 57 -21.21 -31.57 12.88
CA ASP A 57 -22.43 -32.02 13.58
C ASP A 57 -22.67 -31.33 14.93
N THR A 58 -21.67 -30.63 15.49
CA THR A 58 -21.77 -29.92 16.76
C THR A 58 -21.34 -28.46 16.66
N MET A 59 -22.10 -27.56 17.30
CA MET A 59 -21.85 -26.10 17.36
C MET A 59 -20.41 -25.75 17.74
N ARG A 60 -19.80 -26.51 18.67
CA ARG A 60 -18.42 -26.26 19.12
C ARG A 60 -17.39 -26.59 18.03
N GLN A 61 -17.57 -27.68 17.29
CA GLN A 61 -16.68 -28.05 16.19
C GLN A 61 -16.84 -27.11 15.00
N GLN A 62 -18.07 -26.68 14.69
CA GLN A 62 -18.31 -25.69 13.65
C GLN A 62 -17.64 -24.34 13.96
N LEU A 63 -17.70 -23.86 15.22
CA LEU A 63 -17.01 -22.63 15.62
C LEU A 63 -15.48 -22.76 15.53
N LEU A 64 -14.92 -23.88 15.99
CA LEU A 64 -13.48 -24.12 15.95
C LEU A 64 -12.96 -24.29 14.52
N ASN A 65 -13.67 -25.03 13.67
CA ASN A 65 -13.32 -25.22 12.27
C ASN A 65 -13.49 -23.91 11.48
N GLY A 66 -14.58 -23.19 11.72
CA GLY A 66 -14.82 -21.86 11.16
C GLY A 66 -13.70 -20.91 11.52
N PHE A 67 -13.40 -20.73 12.80
CA PHE A 67 -12.32 -19.86 13.26
C PHE A 67 -10.94 -20.24 12.69
N ARG A 68 -10.65 -21.54 12.62
CA ARG A 68 -9.39 -22.03 12.04
C ARG A 68 -9.31 -21.76 10.53
N GLN A 69 -10.44 -21.85 9.83
CA GLN A 69 -10.54 -21.50 8.42
C GLN A 69 -10.37 -19.99 8.20
N SER A 70 -11.03 -19.15 8.99
CA SER A 70 -10.89 -17.68 8.97
C SER A 70 -9.47 -17.24 9.26
N ALA A 71 -8.84 -17.84 10.26
CA ALA A 71 -7.46 -17.54 10.61
C ALA A 71 -6.50 -17.91 9.47
N ARG A 72 -6.75 -19.04 8.80
CA ARG A 72 -5.93 -19.48 7.67
C ARG A 72 -6.12 -18.62 6.43
N SER A 73 -7.38 -18.34 6.04
CA SER A 73 -7.68 -17.49 4.88
C SER A 73 -7.22 -16.06 5.12
N GLY A 74 -7.47 -15.52 6.31
CA GLY A 74 -6.99 -14.21 6.75
C GLY A 74 -5.48 -14.11 6.70
N TYR A 75 -4.75 -15.10 7.22
CA TYR A 75 -3.29 -15.10 7.15
C TYR A 75 -2.76 -15.11 5.71
N LEU A 76 -3.27 -16.00 4.86
CA LEU A 76 -2.84 -16.09 3.46
C LEU A 76 -3.09 -14.78 2.71
N ARG A 77 -4.26 -14.16 2.95
CA ARG A 77 -4.64 -12.90 2.32
C ARG A 77 -3.86 -11.70 2.88
N SER A 78 -3.58 -11.67 4.18
CA SER A 78 -2.70 -10.67 4.81
C SER A 78 -1.29 -10.71 4.22
N VAL A 79 -0.72 -11.90 4.04
CA VAL A 79 0.61 -12.05 3.42
C VAL A 79 0.59 -11.58 1.97
N TYR A 80 -0.47 -11.88 1.22
CA TYR A 80 -0.64 -11.41 -0.15
C TYR A 80 -0.74 -9.88 -0.21
N PHE A 81 -1.65 -9.27 0.54
CA PHE A 81 -1.82 -7.82 0.53
C PHE A 81 -0.60 -7.08 1.09
N ALA A 82 0.05 -7.60 2.12
CA ALA A 82 1.29 -7.02 2.62
C ALA A 82 2.35 -6.90 1.53
N LYS A 83 2.49 -7.93 0.66
CA LYS A 83 3.43 -7.89 -0.47
C LYS A 83 3.03 -6.86 -1.53
N GLU A 84 1.75 -6.82 -1.90
CA GLU A 84 1.24 -5.86 -2.88
C GLU A 84 1.40 -4.41 -2.41
N PHE A 85 0.99 -4.11 -1.18
CA PHE A 85 1.10 -2.76 -0.61
C PHE A 85 2.56 -2.36 -0.33
N ALA A 86 3.42 -3.29 0.06
CA ALA A 86 4.85 -3.02 0.16
C ALA A 86 5.45 -2.68 -1.22
N MET A 87 5.09 -3.43 -2.27
CA MET A 87 5.57 -3.19 -3.63
C MET A 87 5.08 -1.85 -4.18
N VAL A 88 3.80 -1.54 -4.01
CA VAL A 88 3.22 -0.24 -4.39
C VAL A 88 3.91 0.89 -3.65
N GLY A 89 4.06 0.78 -2.33
CA GLY A 89 4.71 1.78 -1.49
C GLY A 89 6.17 2.03 -1.88
N ALA A 90 6.92 0.96 -2.12
CA ALA A 90 8.31 1.05 -2.57
C ALA A 90 8.43 1.77 -3.93
N LEU A 91 7.60 1.37 -4.90
CA LEU A 91 7.63 1.95 -6.24
C LEU A 91 7.18 3.41 -6.24
N TYR A 92 6.12 3.74 -5.50
CA TYR A 92 5.63 5.11 -5.37
C TYR A 92 6.66 6.01 -4.69
N ALA A 93 7.14 5.64 -3.51
CA ALA A 93 8.10 6.44 -2.75
C ALA A 93 9.48 6.53 -3.43
N GLY A 94 9.88 5.49 -4.16
CA GLY A 94 11.08 5.50 -4.98
C GLY A 94 10.95 6.45 -6.17
N THR A 95 9.85 6.36 -6.91
CA THR A 95 9.63 7.20 -8.10
C THR A 95 9.45 8.68 -7.74
N GLU A 96 8.66 8.99 -6.72
CA GLU A 96 8.52 10.38 -6.26
C GLU A 96 9.86 10.96 -5.80
N CYS A 97 10.70 10.20 -5.10
CA CYS A 97 11.98 10.70 -4.61
C CYS A 97 12.96 10.96 -5.76
N LEU A 98 13.01 10.06 -6.75
CA LEU A 98 13.84 10.26 -7.93
C LEU A 98 13.39 11.49 -8.74
N VAL A 99 12.08 11.65 -8.93
CA VAL A 99 11.54 12.80 -9.69
C VAL A 99 11.72 14.10 -8.91
N ALA A 100 11.44 14.11 -7.60
CA ALA A 100 11.64 15.28 -6.75
C ALA A 100 13.11 15.69 -6.68
N ARG A 101 14.05 14.73 -6.67
CA ARG A 101 15.48 15.02 -6.67
C ARG A 101 15.93 15.69 -7.97
N GLU A 102 15.45 15.23 -9.12
CA GLU A 102 15.78 15.83 -10.42
C GLU A 102 15.14 17.22 -10.59
N ARG A 103 13.91 17.41 -10.09
CA ARG A 103 13.17 18.67 -10.25
C ARG A 103 13.40 19.69 -9.13
N ALA A 104 14.04 19.28 -8.04
CA ALA A 104 14.22 20.04 -6.80
C ALA A 104 12.91 20.64 -6.23
N SER A 105 11.78 19.99 -6.50
CA SER A 105 10.44 20.47 -6.17
C SER A 105 9.46 19.30 -6.03
N ASP A 106 8.63 19.38 -4.98
CA ASP A 106 7.61 18.39 -4.61
C ASP A 106 6.22 19.03 -4.85
N ASP A 107 5.82 19.05 -6.11
CA ASP A 107 4.52 19.58 -6.57
C ASP A 107 3.60 18.43 -7.02
N ILE A 108 2.32 18.76 -7.28
CA ILE A 108 1.30 17.85 -7.84
C ILE A 108 1.77 17.06 -9.08
N TYR A 109 2.64 17.66 -9.92
CA TYR A 109 3.19 16.95 -11.08
C TYR A 109 4.11 15.79 -10.69
N THR A 110 4.90 15.94 -9.62
CA THR A 110 5.76 14.89 -9.08
C THR A 110 4.90 13.72 -8.61
N THR A 111 3.84 14.00 -7.85
CA THR A 111 2.85 13.01 -7.39
C THR A 111 2.11 12.33 -8.54
N LEU A 112 1.69 13.08 -9.56
CA LEU A 112 1.01 12.55 -10.74
C LEU A 112 1.94 11.59 -11.52
N ILE A 113 3.19 11.98 -11.74
CA ILE A 113 4.19 11.16 -12.45
C ILE A 113 4.53 9.93 -11.61
N ALA A 114 4.75 10.07 -10.31
CA ALA A 114 5.00 8.96 -9.41
C ALA A 114 3.83 7.97 -9.42
N GLY A 115 2.60 8.44 -9.22
CA GLY A 115 1.39 7.60 -9.29
C GLY A 115 1.23 6.89 -10.63
N GLY A 116 1.33 7.63 -11.74
CA GLY A 116 1.20 7.07 -13.09
C GLY A 116 2.28 6.04 -13.43
N THR A 117 3.54 6.30 -13.08
CA THR A 117 4.66 5.36 -13.29
C THR A 117 4.51 4.11 -12.44
N THR A 118 4.16 4.27 -11.16
CA THR A 118 3.87 3.16 -10.24
C THR A 118 2.76 2.26 -10.79
N GLY A 119 1.64 2.85 -11.20
CA GLY A 119 0.51 2.12 -11.78
C GLY A 119 0.85 1.43 -13.11
N THR A 120 1.74 2.02 -13.91
CA THR A 120 2.24 1.43 -15.16
C THR A 120 3.10 0.20 -14.88
N ILE A 121 4.08 0.32 -13.98
CA ILE A 121 5.01 -0.76 -13.62
C ILE A 121 4.23 -1.93 -13.01
N LEU A 122 3.33 -1.64 -12.06
CA LEU A 122 2.56 -2.68 -11.38
C LEU A 122 1.57 -3.37 -12.32
N GLY A 123 0.88 -2.60 -13.18
CA GLY A 123 -0.02 -3.15 -14.18
C GLY A 123 0.70 -4.08 -15.16
N ALA A 124 1.91 -3.69 -15.61
CA ALA A 124 2.74 -4.53 -16.45
C ALA A 124 3.26 -5.78 -15.72
N PHE A 125 3.68 -5.65 -14.46
CA PHE A 125 4.19 -6.76 -13.66
C PHE A 125 3.11 -7.82 -13.41
N ASN A 126 1.91 -7.40 -13.02
CA ASN A 126 0.80 -8.30 -12.73
C ASN A 126 0.24 -8.99 -13.98
N GLN A 127 0.42 -8.41 -15.17
CA GLN A 127 -0.09 -8.94 -16.45
C GLN A 127 1.03 -9.43 -17.38
N ARG A 128 2.23 -9.74 -16.87
CA ARG A 128 3.41 -10.07 -17.72
C ARG A 128 3.19 -11.29 -18.64
N ASN A 129 2.32 -12.22 -18.23
CA ASN A 129 2.06 -13.46 -18.96
C ASN A 129 0.81 -13.35 -19.86
N ALA A 130 0.13 -12.20 -19.88
CA ALA A 130 -1.10 -11.99 -20.65
C ALA A 130 -0.82 -11.55 -22.09
N HIS A 131 -1.84 -11.61 -22.93
CA HIS A 131 -1.76 -11.12 -24.30
C HIS A 131 -1.48 -9.61 -24.35
N ARG A 132 -0.64 -9.15 -25.28
CA ARG A 132 -0.17 -7.74 -25.38
C ARG A 132 -1.30 -6.71 -25.36
N ASN A 133 -2.41 -6.97 -26.06
CA ASN A 133 -3.55 -6.04 -26.13
C ASN A 133 -4.32 -5.95 -24.80
N VAL A 134 -4.35 -7.04 -24.03
CA VAL A 134 -4.96 -7.07 -22.69
C VAL A 134 -4.05 -6.32 -21.72
N MET A 135 -2.74 -6.63 -21.74
CA MET A 135 -1.73 -5.96 -20.94
C MET A 135 -1.81 -4.43 -21.09
N LEU A 136 -1.74 -3.90 -22.32
CA LEU A 136 -1.78 -2.45 -22.56
C LEU A 136 -3.05 -1.78 -22.00
N ARG A 137 -4.22 -2.41 -22.19
CA ARG A 137 -5.49 -1.86 -21.67
C ARG A 137 -5.53 -1.87 -20.15
N HIS A 138 -5.00 -2.91 -19.50
CA HIS A 138 -4.92 -2.97 -18.04
C HIS A 138 -3.90 -1.98 -17.49
N THR A 139 -2.72 -1.88 -18.10
CA THR A 139 -1.66 -0.94 -17.72
C THR A 139 -2.12 0.52 -17.85
N LEU A 140 -2.84 0.88 -18.92
CA LEU A 140 -3.41 2.23 -19.07
C LEU A 140 -4.45 2.54 -18.01
N LYS A 141 -5.35 1.58 -17.71
CA LYS A 141 -6.36 1.75 -16.66
C LYS A 141 -5.72 1.86 -15.29
N SER A 142 -4.69 1.06 -14.98
CA SER A 142 -3.98 1.15 -13.72
C SER A 142 -3.21 2.47 -13.61
N ALA A 143 -2.48 2.87 -14.64
CA ALA A 143 -1.76 4.15 -14.65
C ALA A 143 -2.70 5.34 -14.41
N ALA A 144 -3.84 5.39 -15.10
CA ALA A 144 -4.83 6.44 -14.92
C ALA A 144 -5.43 6.44 -13.50
N GLY A 145 -5.77 5.25 -12.97
CA GLY A 145 -6.32 5.12 -11.62
C GLY A 145 -5.34 5.56 -10.53
N PHE A 146 -4.07 5.13 -10.61
CA PHE A 146 -3.04 5.51 -9.64
C PHE A 146 -2.70 7.00 -9.72
N ALA A 147 -2.61 7.58 -10.92
CA ALA A 147 -2.37 9.01 -11.10
C ALA A 147 -3.51 9.85 -10.50
N LEU A 148 -4.77 9.50 -10.79
CA LEU A 148 -5.93 10.19 -10.23
C LEU A 148 -5.99 10.07 -8.71
N PHE A 149 -5.78 8.87 -8.17
CA PHE A 149 -5.80 8.65 -6.73
C PHE A 149 -4.74 9.49 -6.01
N ALA A 150 -3.52 9.54 -6.55
CA ALA A 150 -2.43 10.31 -5.96
C ALA A 150 -2.75 11.82 -5.90
N VAL A 151 -3.26 12.39 -7.00
CA VAL A 151 -3.67 13.81 -7.07
C VAL A 151 -4.83 14.11 -6.11
N VAL A 152 -5.82 13.22 -6.04
CA VAL A 152 -6.96 13.41 -5.13
C VAL A 152 -6.49 13.43 -3.69
N ILE A 153 -5.62 12.51 -3.28
CA ILE A 153 -5.09 12.48 -1.92
C ILE A 153 -4.31 13.75 -1.61
N GLU A 154 -3.45 14.20 -2.50
CA GLU A 154 -2.68 15.44 -2.30
C GLU A 154 -3.62 16.65 -2.16
N LYS A 155 -4.66 16.74 -3.01
CA LYS A 155 -5.68 17.79 -2.88
C LYS A 155 -6.50 17.72 -1.61
N VAL A 156 -6.83 16.53 -1.13
CA VAL A 156 -7.53 16.36 0.14
C VAL A 156 -6.62 16.77 1.31
N VAL A 157 -5.34 16.40 1.27
CA VAL A 157 -4.38 16.76 2.31
C VAL A 157 -4.16 18.27 2.35
N GLU A 158 -4.01 18.93 1.19
CA GLU A 158 -3.97 20.39 1.10
C GLU A 158 -5.22 21.02 1.72
N HIS A 159 -6.41 20.55 1.33
CA HIS A 159 -7.67 21.11 1.82
C HIS A 159 -7.92 20.92 3.32
N VAL A 160 -7.40 19.83 3.91
CA VAL A 160 -7.49 19.58 5.36
C VAL A 160 -6.42 20.36 6.14
N SER A 161 -5.36 20.81 5.47
CA SER A 161 -4.27 21.57 6.08
C SER A 161 -4.52 23.09 6.07
N ASP A 162 -5.49 23.55 5.29
CA ASP A 162 -6.05 24.92 5.31
C ASP A 162 -7.08 25.10 6.44
#